data_AF-A0A8R1DVT8-F1
#
_entry.id   AF-A0A8R1DVT8-F1
#
_cell.length_a   1.000
_cell.length_b   1.000
_cell.length_c   1.000
_cell.angle_alpha   90.00
_cell.angle_beta   90.00
_cell.angle_gamma   90.00
#
_symmetry.space_group_name_H-M   'P 1'
#
loop_
_entity.id
_entity.type
_entity.pdbx_description
1 polymer ?
#
loop_
_entity_poly.entity_id
_entity_poly.type
_entity_poly.pdbx_seq_one_letter_code
_entity_poly.pdbx_strand_id
1 'polypeptide(L)'
;MTSSNTIKFTFLLLSLNFFVTQTGSAPLENLSDCPFPNGTDKQIHSYMCSDNEQFSITDIQTLDKNGNPVYPIDPRQEFVLNLTTYNHGQQIDDNEVNVKIYQYKSGWSGGCSWTSIPTFGLLNGINGCDFAHNCPLKSGPLFLILPLDLSQFSAIINMLAAYKPYQLEIRMYNYNKGNTQHEEIACVMAQVELS
;
A
#
# COMPACT_ATOMS: atom_id res chain seq x y z
N MET A 1 -91.03 -45.71 -1.64
CA MET A 1 -90.50 -45.31 -0.32
C MET A 1 -89.03 -45.04 -0.49
N THR A 2 -88.68 -43.79 -0.23
CA THR A 2 -87.35 -43.18 -0.28
C THR A 2 -86.40 -43.77 0.76
N SER A 3 -85.17 -44.10 0.36
CA SER A 3 -84.03 -44.10 1.28
C SER A 3 -82.78 -43.62 0.55
N SER A 4 -82.19 -42.60 1.16
CA SER A 4 -81.05 -41.81 0.75
C SER A 4 -79.75 -42.56 1.04
N ASN A 5 -78.76 -42.47 0.14
CA ASN A 5 -77.36 -42.73 0.48
C ASN A 5 -76.47 -41.75 -0.30
N THR A 6 -76.13 -40.65 0.36
CA THR A 6 -75.16 -39.66 -0.10
C THR A 6 -73.75 -40.21 0.09
N ILE A 7 -73.09 -40.60 -1.01
CA ILE A 7 -71.66 -40.94 -1.02
C ILE A 7 -70.88 -39.62 -1.03
N LYS A 8 -70.18 -39.34 0.08
CA LYS A 8 -69.21 -38.23 0.16
C LYS A 8 -67.95 -38.62 -0.64
N PHE A 9 -67.75 -37.99 -1.79
CA PHE A 9 -66.47 -37.99 -2.50
C PHE A 9 -65.51 -37.03 -1.78
N THR A 10 -64.61 -37.58 -0.96
CA THR A 10 -63.46 -36.84 -0.43
C THR A 10 -62.39 -36.79 -1.52
N PHE A 11 -62.27 -35.64 -2.19
CA PHE A 11 -61.14 -35.35 -3.06
C PHE A 11 -59.85 -35.26 -2.22
N LEU A 12 -58.94 -36.21 -2.40
CA LEU A 12 -57.58 -36.13 -1.89
C LEU A 12 -56.76 -35.26 -2.86
N LEU A 13 -56.58 -33.98 -2.52
CA LEU A 13 -55.67 -33.08 -3.23
C LEU A 13 -54.22 -33.48 -2.90
N LEU A 14 -53.56 -34.21 -3.80
CA LEU A 14 -52.10 -34.34 -3.80
C LEU A 14 -51.50 -33.01 -4.27
N SER A 15 -51.07 -32.17 -3.34
CA SER A 15 -50.24 -31.01 -3.63
C SER A 15 -48.81 -31.47 -3.97
N LEU A 16 -48.47 -31.47 -5.25
CA LEU A 16 -47.09 -31.59 -5.72
C LEU A 16 -46.34 -30.30 -5.33
N ASN A 17 -45.49 -30.37 -4.31
CA ASN A 17 -44.56 -29.29 -4.00
C ASN A 17 -43.42 -29.31 -5.03
N PHE A 18 -43.52 -28.46 -6.04
CA PHE A 18 -42.37 -28.10 -6.87
C PHE A 18 -41.38 -27.30 -6.01
N PHE A 19 -40.30 -27.94 -5.58
CA PHE A 19 -39.11 -27.23 -5.09
C PHE A 19 -38.48 -26.54 -6.30
N VAL A 20 -38.83 -25.27 -6.51
CA VAL A 20 -38.00 -24.37 -7.31
C VAL A 20 -36.75 -24.12 -6.49
N THR A 21 -35.67 -24.84 -6.80
CA THR A 21 -34.34 -24.47 -6.31
C THR A 21 -33.99 -23.14 -6.96
N GLN A 22 -34.30 -22.07 -6.25
CA GLN A 22 -33.82 -20.74 -6.55
C GLN A 22 -32.30 -20.84 -6.45
N THR A 23 -31.62 -20.97 -7.59
CA THR A 23 -30.19 -20.65 -7.67
C THR A 23 -30.10 -19.15 -7.41
N GLY A 24 -30.16 -18.78 -6.13
CA GLY A 24 -29.71 -17.48 -5.70
C GLY A 24 -28.28 -17.40 -6.18
N SER A 25 -28.05 -16.63 -7.25
CA SER A 25 -26.77 -16.03 -7.50
C SER A 25 -26.38 -15.39 -6.18
N ALA A 26 -25.40 -15.99 -5.48
CA ALA A 26 -24.79 -15.34 -4.35
C ALA A 26 -24.45 -13.93 -4.86
N PRO A 27 -24.97 -12.85 -4.24
CA PRO A 27 -24.43 -11.54 -4.54
C PRO A 27 -22.93 -11.69 -4.38
N LEU A 28 -22.16 -11.28 -5.39
CA LEU A 28 -20.72 -11.05 -5.21
C LEU A 28 -20.66 -10.12 -4.01
N GLU A 29 -20.36 -10.68 -2.84
CA GLU A 29 -20.21 -9.89 -1.65
C GLU A 29 -19.13 -8.88 -2.00
N ASN A 30 -19.56 -7.62 -1.96
CA ASN A 30 -18.72 -6.45 -1.99
C ASN A 30 -17.51 -6.80 -1.11
N LEU A 31 -16.34 -7.08 -1.72
CA LEU A 31 -15.09 -7.28 -0.99
C LEU A 31 -14.98 -6.04 -0.11
N SER A 32 -15.35 -6.16 1.17
CA SER A 32 -15.58 -4.99 1.99
C SER A 32 -14.29 -4.20 1.99
N ASP A 33 -14.33 -2.95 1.53
CA ASP A 33 -13.15 -2.10 1.54
C ASP A 33 -12.58 -2.11 2.95
N CYS A 34 -11.34 -2.61 3.06
CA CYS A 34 -10.68 -2.73 4.35
C CYS A 34 -10.53 -1.33 4.95
N PRO A 35 -10.78 -1.17 6.26
CA PRO A 35 -10.51 0.10 6.91
C PRO A 35 -9.02 0.43 6.76
N PHE A 36 -8.72 1.72 6.65
CA PHE A 36 -7.33 2.17 6.55
C PHE A 36 -6.59 1.79 7.85
N PRO A 37 -5.49 1.02 7.76
CA PRO A 37 -4.71 0.66 8.93
C PRO A 37 -3.98 1.89 9.47
N ASN A 38 -3.75 1.94 10.78
CA ASN A 38 -2.88 2.93 11.45
C ASN A 38 -3.22 4.42 11.18
N GLY A 39 -4.44 4.75 10.76
CA GLY A 39 -4.82 6.12 10.40
C GLY A 39 -4.20 6.62 9.10
N THR A 40 -3.83 5.70 8.20
CA THR A 40 -3.24 6.00 6.88
C THR A 40 -4.19 6.81 5.99
N ASP A 41 -5.47 6.96 6.33
CA ASP A 41 -6.41 7.88 5.64
C ASP A 41 -6.18 9.37 5.96
N LYS A 42 -5.31 9.69 6.93
CA LYS A 42 -5.15 11.06 7.45
C LYS A 42 -3.75 11.63 7.30
N GLN A 43 -2.74 10.75 7.34
CA GLN A 43 -1.34 11.13 7.28
C GLN A 43 -0.48 9.91 6.94
N ILE A 44 0.77 10.17 6.55
CA ILE A 44 1.80 9.14 6.46
C ILE A 44 2.02 8.51 7.83
N HIS A 45 2.17 7.18 7.84
CA HIS A 45 2.67 6.45 8.98
C HIS A 45 3.95 5.71 8.59
N SER A 46 5.07 5.96 9.27
CA SER A 46 6.36 5.36 8.93
C SER A 46 7.08 4.77 10.13
N TYR A 47 7.84 3.71 9.91
CA TYR A 47 8.67 3.06 10.92
C TYR A 47 9.86 2.34 10.28
N MET A 48 10.93 2.11 11.06
CA MET A 48 12.07 1.32 10.61
C MET A 48 11.67 -0.17 10.57
N CYS A 49 12.11 -0.91 9.55
CA CYS A 49 11.77 -2.32 9.41
C CYS A 49 12.67 -3.24 10.26
N SER A 50 13.84 -2.75 10.65
CA SER A 50 14.82 -3.42 11.52
C SER A 50 15.30 -2.48 12.62
N ASP A 51 15.73 -3.08 13.72
CA ASP A 51 16.50 -2.39 14.74
C ASP A 51 17.96 -2.22 14.29
N ASN A 52 18.61 -1.12 14.71
CA ASN A 52 20.02 -0.80 14.43
C ASN A 52 20.38 -0.44 12.98
N GLU A 53 19.41 0.05 12.20
CA GLU A 53 19.68 0.71 10.93
C GLU A 53 20.59 1.93 11.12
N GLN A 54 21.40 2.25 10.10
CA GLN A 54 22.31 3.40 10.16
C GLN A 54 21.55 4.73 10.23
N PHE A 55 20.34 4.79 9.68
CA PHE A 55 19.49 5.97 9.71
C PHE A 55 18.31 5.81 10.68
N SER A 56 17.92 6.90 11.33
CA SER A 56 16.68 6.97 12.10
C SER A 56 15.83 8.15 11.65
N ILE A 57 14.56 7.90 11.34
CA ILE A 57 13.60 8.93 10.93
C ILE A 57 12.83 9.43 12.14
N THR A 58 12.76 10.75 12.31
CA THR A 58 12.02 11.38 13.42
C THR A 58 10.77 12.13 12.96
N ASP A 59 10.78 12.71 11.76
CA ASP A 59 9.63 13.45 11.22
C ASP A 59 9.58 13.33 9.70
N ILE A 60 8.36 13.18 9.17
CA ILE A 60 8.08 13.16 7.73
C ILE A 60 6.89 14.07 7.45
N GLN A 61 7.07 15.00 6.52
CA GLN A 61 5.99 15.80 5.97
C GLN A 61 6.01 15.75 4.44
N THR A 62 4.82 15.69 3.85
CA THR A 62 4.65 15.78 2.40
C THR A 62 4.10 17.14 2.05
N LEU A 63 4.76 17.80 1.10
CA LEU A 63 4.42 19.14 0.66
C LEU A 63 4.18 19.15 -0.85
N ASP A 64 3.32 20.04 -1.33
CA ASP A 64 3.25 20.39 -2.73
C ASP A 64 4.49 21.21 -3.16
N LYS A 65 4.60 21.50 -4.46
CA LYS A 65 5.67 22.35 -5.01
C LYS A 65 5.72 23.78 -4.46
N ASN A 66 4.65 24.24 -3.80
CA ASN A 66 4.56 25.56 -3.19
C ASN A 66 4.91 25.52 -1.69
N GLY A 67 5.22 24.35 -1.14
CA GLY A 67 5.53 24.15 0.28
C GLY A 67 4.30 23.98 1.19
N ASN A 68 3.10 23.80 0.63
CA ASN A 68 1.90 23.53 1.43
C ASN A 68 1.81 22.04 1.76
N PRO A 69 1.40 21.66 2.98
CA PRO A 69 1.12 20.26 3.32
C PRO A 69 0.11 19.64 2.33
N VAL A 70 0.42 18.44 1.84
CA VAL A 70 -0.43 17.70 0.90
C VAL A 70 -0.68 16.29 1.41
N TYR A 71 -1.96 15.91 1.51
CA TYR A 71 -2.38 14.55 1.80
C TYR A 71 -3.84 14.36 1.36
N PRO A 72 -4.24 13.20 0.79
CA PRO A 72 -3.38 12.12 0.29
C PRO A 72 -2.45 12.57 -0.85
N ILE A 73 -1.51 11.70 -1.23
CA ILE A 73 -0.48 12.03 -2.24
C ILE A 73 -0.97 11.60 -3.62
N ASP A 74 -0.92 12.48 -4.60
CA ASP A 74 -1.05 12.09 -6.01
C ASP A 74 0.35 11.74 -6.57
N PRO A 75 0.69 10.44 -6.76
CA PRO A 75 2.01 10.04 -7.23
C PRO A 75 2.27 10.42 -8.70
N ARG A 76 1.25 10.90 -9.44
CA ARG A 76 1.38 11.39 -10.82
C ARG A 76 1.89 12.83 -10.87
N GLN A 77 1.93 13.52 -9.74
CA GLN A 77 2.46 14.87 -9.59
C GLN A 77 3.74 14.82 -8.78
N GLU A 78 4.65 15.76 -9.06
CA GLU A 78 5.81 16.00 -8.21
C GLU A 78 5.35 16.48 -6.83
N PHE A 79 5.95 15.93 -5.78
CA PHE A 79 5.75 16.36 -4.40
C PHE A 79 7.08 16.39 -3.66
N VAL A 80 7.13 17.09 -2.53
CA VAL A 80 8.34 17.21 -1.71
C VAL A 80 8.16 16.40 -0.44
N LEU A 81 9.13 15.53 -0.14
CA LEU A 81 9.26 14.89 1.16
C LEU A 81 10.22 15.71 2.03
N ASN A 82 9.70 16.37 3.05
CA ASN A 82 10.49 17.07 4.05
C ASN A 82 10.73 16.12 5.22
N LEU A 83 11.99 15.71 5.41
CA LEU A 83 12.39 14.61 6.27
C LEU A 83 13.41 15.09 7.30
N THR A 84 13.11 14.90 8.57
CA THR A 84 14.10 15.02 9.65
C THR A 84 14.61 13.63 10.00
N THR A 85 15.91 13.42 9.86
CA THR A 85 16.56 12.13 10.07
C THR A 85 17.93 12.31 10.72
N TYR A 86 18.53 11.21 11.14
CA TYR A 86 19.86 11.20 11.72
C TYR A 86 20.65 10.02 11.14
N ASN A 87 21.86 10.29 10.67
CA ASN A 87 22.80 9.28 10.23
C ASN A 87 23.77 8.94 11.37
N HIS A 88 23.64 7.73 11.93
CA HIS A 88 24.47 7.24 13.03
C HIS A 88 25.82 6.68 12.57
N GLY A 89 26.02 6.51 11.27
CA GLY A 89 27.20 5.90 10.69
C GLY A 89 28.04 6.88 9.89
N GLN A 90 28.74 6.32 8.90
CA GLN A 90 29.58 7.06 7.99
C GLN A 90 28.76 7.88 6.99
N GLN A 91 29.39 8.87 6.38
CA GLN A 91 28.78 9.62 5.27
C GLN A 91 28.46 8.69 4.10
N ILE A 92 27.30 8.88 3.48
CA ILE A 92 26.90 8.19 2.26
C ILE A 92 26.91 9.19 1.11
N ASP A 93 27.80 8.98 0.16
CA ASP A 93 28.00 9.77 -1.05
C ASP A 93 27.22 9.19 -2.24
N ASP A 94 26.94 7.88 -2.23
CA ASP A 94 26.14 7.18 -3.24
C ASP A 94 25.33 6.05 -2.61
N ASN A 95 24.09 5.88 -3.04
CA ASN A 95 23.20 4.85 -2.53
C ASN A 95 22.24 4.32 -3.59
N GLU A 96 21.96 3.03 -3.50
CA GLU A 96 20.95 2.36 -4.32
C GLU A 96 19.69 2.10 -3.47
N VAL A 97 18.51 2.28 -4.06
CA VAL A 97 17.21 2.12 -3.39
C VAL A 97 16.38 1.06 -4.09
N ASN A 98 15.84 0.15 -3.29
CA ASN A 98 14.87 -0.85 -3.71
C ASN A 98 13.53 -0.60 -3.00
N VAL A 99 12.43 -0.58 -3.76
CA VAL A 99 11.09 -0.35 -3.22
C VAL A 99 10.16 -1.52 -3.57
N LYS A 100 9.52 -2.08 -2.54
CA LYS A 100 8.37 -2.98 -2.72
C LYS A 100 7.10 -2.26 -2.33
N ILE A 101 6.03 -2.52 -3.08
CA ILE A 101 4.71 -1.94 -2.83
C ILE A 101 3.78 -3.05 -2.36
N TYR A 102 2.99 -2.74 -1.33
CA TYR A 102 1.90 -3.56 -0.84
C TYR A 102 0.62 -2.73 -0.80
N GLN A 103 -0.52 -3.37 -1.00
CA GLN A 103 -1.83 -2.76 -0.81
C GLN A 103 -2.58 -3.48 0.31
N TYR A 104 -3.21 -2.75 1.22
CA TYR A 104 -4.04 -3.35 2.26
C TYR A 104 -5.43 -3.63 1.70
N LYS A 105 -5.80 -4.91 1.60
CA LYS A 105 -7.07 -5.34 1.04
C LYS A 105 -7.52 -6.68 1.62
N SER A 106 -8.80 -6.98 1.39
CA SER A 106 -9.39 -8.25 1.82
C SER A 106 -8.89 -9.38 0.92
N GLY A 107 -8.40 -10.45 1.53
CA GLY A 107 -8.07 -11.70 0.85
C GLY A 107 -9.31 -12.55 0.60
N TRP A 108 -9.15 -13.67 -0.12
CA TRP A 108 -10.24 -14.59 -0.41
C TRP A 108 -10.88 -15.23 0.84
N SER A 109 -10.17 -15.24 1.97
CA SER A 109 -10.66 -15.70 3.28
C SER A 109 -11.36 -14.61 4.10
N GLY A 110 -11.56 -13.41 3.53
CA GLY A 110 -12.26 -12.28 4.17
C GLY A 110 -11.41 -11.44 5.13
N GLY A 111 -10.18 -11.84 5.43
CA GLY A 111 -9.25 -11.08 6.28
C GLY A 111 -8.52 -9.98 5.52
N CYS A 112 -8.35 -8.81 6.14
CA CYS A 112 -7.57 -7.71 5.61
C CYS A 112 -6.08 -7.88 5.88
N SER A 113 -5.26 -7.79 4.84
CA SER A 113 -3.80 -7.92 4.96
C SER A 113 -3.05 -7.14 3.88
N TRP A 114 -1.79 -6.86 4.14
CA TRP A 114 -0.88 -6.28 3.15
C TRP A 114 -0.57 -7.33 2.08
N THR A 115 -1.01 -7.08 0.86
CA THR A 115 -0.75 -7.94 -0.30
C THR A 115 0.27 -7.27 -1.20
N SER A 116 1.34 -7.98 -1.55
CA SER A 116 2.37 -7.45 -2.46
C SER A 116 1.81 -7.15 -3.84
N ILE A 117 2.20 -6.01 -4.39
CA ILE A 117 1.98 -5.62 -5.77
C ILE A 117 3.26 -5.92 -6.54
N PRO A 118 3.22 -6.82 -7.54
CA PRO A 118 4.41 -7.16 -8.29
C PRO A 118 4.83 -5.98 -9.17
N THR A 119 5.98 -5.39 -8.86
CA THR A 119 6.60 -4.33 -9.67
C THR A 119 7.52 -4.89 -10.75
N PHE A 120 7.74 -6.21 -10.74
CA PHE A 120 8.63 -6.93 -11.66
C PHE A 120 10.06 -6.34 -11.74
N GLY A 121 10.54 -5.77 -10.62
CA GLY A 121 11.88 -5.20 -10.50
C GLY A 121 12.00 -3.75 -11.00
N LEU A 122 10.92 -3.13 -11.49
CA LEU A 122 10.96 -1.74 -11.98
C LEU A 122 11.29 -0.70 -10.90
N LEU A 123 11.20 -1.06 -9.62
CA LEU A 123 11.54 -0.19 -8.50
C LEU A 123 12.78 -0.67 -7.73
N ASN A 124 13.64 -1.47 -8.38
CA ASN A 124 14.93 -1.86 -7.85
C ASN A 124 16.03 -1.08 -8.54
N GLY A 125 17.15 -0.85 -7.87
CA GLY A 125 18.31 -0.23 -8.50
C GLY A 125 18.21 1.29 -8.68
N ILE A 126 17.33 1.96 -7.94
CA ILE A 126 17.14 3.41 -8.10
C ILE A 126 18.34 4.11 -7.47
N ASN A 127 19.06 4.93 -8.24
CA ASN A 127 20.12 5.79 -7.66
C ASN A 127 19.44 6.84 -6.77
N GLY A 128 19.53 6.67 -5.46
CA GLY A 128 18.84 7.54 -4.49
C GLY A 128 19.38 8.96 -4.47
N CYS A 129 20.70 9.11 -4.63
CA CYS A 129 21.38 10.40 -4.65
C CYS A 129 21.01 11.24 -5.87
N ASP A 130 20.98 10.61 -7.05
CA ASP A 130 20.59 11.27 -8.30
C ASP A 130 19.09 11.54 -8.33
N PHE A 131 18.28 10.61 -7.85
CA PHE A 131 16.82 10.72 -7.89
C PHE A 131 16.27 11.77 -6.92
N ALA A 132 16.80 11.83 -5.70
CA ALA A 132 16.31 12.73 -4.64
C ALA A 132 17.20 13.96 -4.40
N HIS A 133 18.32 14.09 -5.13
CA HIS A 133 19.26 15.21 -5.06
C HIS A 133 19.74 15.55 -3.63
N ASN A 134 19.99 14.52 -2.81
CA ASN A 134 20.16 14.67 -1.36
C ASN A 134 21.53 14.24 -0.83
N CYS A 135 22.43 13.80 -1.70
CA CYS A 135 23.78 13.41 -1.31
C CYS A 135 24.76 14.59 -1.38
N PRO A 136 25.78 14.60 -0.51
CA PRO A 136 26.12 13.55 0.45
C PRO A 136 25.27 13.58 1.73
N LEU A 137 24.85 12.39 2.20
CA LEU A 137 24.17 12.18 3.47
C LEU A 137 25.21 12.10 4.59
N LYS A 138 25.57 13.26 5.15
CA LYS A 138 26.58 13.40 6.20
C LYS A 138 26.21 12.64 7.47
N SER A 139 27.21 12.27 8.26
CA SER A 139 27.01 11.75 9.61
C SER A 139 26.41 12.83 10.53
N GLY A 140 25.51 12.44 11.43
CA GLY A 140 24.81 13.33 12.35
C GLY A 140 23.38 13.70 11.91
N PRO A 141 22.82 14.79 12.47
CA PRO A 141 21.48 15.25 12.12
C PRO A 141 21.38 15.71 10.66
N LEU A 142 20.30 15.34 10.00
CA LEU A 142 20.01 15.66 8.61
C LEU A 142 18.58 16.23 8.49
N PHE A 143 18.47 17.33 7.76
CA PHE A 143 17.19 17.95 7.38
C PHE A 143 17.14 17.92 5.85
N LEU A 144 16.34 17.01 5.30
CA LEU A 144 16.32 16.71 3.88
C LEU A 144 15.03 17.21 3.25
N ILE A 145 15.17 17.95 2.16
CA ILE A 145 14.04 18.40 1.32
C ILE A 145 14.18 17.63 0.01
N LEU A 146 13.39 16.58 -0.14
CA LEU A 146 13.51 15.64 -1.25
C LEU A 146 12.40 15.91 -2.27
N PRO A 147 12.68 16.58 -3.39
CA PRO A 147 11.73 16.64 -4.50
C PRO A 147 11.62 15.24 -5.14
N LEU A 148 10.41 14.70 -5.22
CA LEU A 148 10.16 13.38 -5.78
C LEU A 148 9.28 13.52 -7.03
N ASP A 149 9.90 13.36 -8.20
CA ASP A 149 9.19 13.16 -9.46
C ASP A 149 9.14 11.67 -9.80
N LEU A 150 7.97 11.06 -9.68
CA LEU A 150 7.78 9.64 -9.94
C LEU A 150 7.40 9.35 -11.40
N SER A 151 7.46 10.33 -12.31
CA SER A 151 7.04 10.21 -13.71
C SER A 151 7.67 9.01 -14.45
N GLN A 152 8.95 8.72 -14.17
CA GLN A 152 9.66 7.56 -14.72
C GLN A 152 9.07 6.20 -14.31
N PHE A 153 8.27 6.17 -13.24
CA PHE A 153 7.58 4.98 -12.74
C PHE A 153 6.08 4.95 -13.08
N SER A 154 5.64 5.77 -14.05
CA SER A 154 4.24 5.88 -14.48
C SER A 154 3.54 4.54 -14.76
N ALA A 155 4.25 3.56 -15.30
CA ALA A 155 3.71 2.21 -15.52
C ALA A 155 3.23 1.53 -14.23
N ILE A 156 3.99 1.67 -13.14
CA ILE A 156 3.59 1.15 -11.82
C ILE A 156 2.49 2.02 -11.22
N ILE A 157 2.62 3.35 -11.31
CA ILE A 157 1.64 4.30 -10.76
C ILE A 157 0.25 4.07 -11.37
N ASN A 158 0.17 3.86 -12.68
CA ASN A 158 -1.10 3.62 -13.38
C ASN A 158 -1.78 2.30 -12.98
N MET A 159 -1.06 1.37 -12.35
CA MET A 159 -1.63 0.14 -11.78
C MET A 159 -2.19 0.37 -10.36
N LEU A 160 -1.76 1.43 -9.67
CA LEU A 160 -2.23 1.74 -8.32
C LEU A 160 -3.60 2.42 -8.39
N ALA A 161 -4.56 1.88 -7.65
CA ALA A 161 -5.88 2.46 -7.52
C ALA A 161 -5.85 3.65 -6.55
N ALA A 162 -6.53 4.73 -6.93
CA ALA A 162 -6.73 5.89 -6.07
C ALA A 162 -7.57 5.54 -4.82
N TYR A 163 -7.36 6.31 -3.76
CA TYR A 163 -8.03 6.24 -2.46
C TYR A 163 -7.93 4.85 -1.82
N LYS A 164 -6.74 4.26 -1.89
CA LYS A 164 -6.42 2.98 -1.26
C LYS A 164 -5.17 3.08 -0.37
N PRO A 165 -5.12 2.30 0.72
CA PRO A 165 -3.94 2.20 1.57
C PRO A 165 -2.82 1.40 0.91
N TYR A 166 -1.66 2.02 0.80
CA TYR A 166 -0.42 1.43 0.32
C TYR A 166 0.64 1.41 1.41
N GLN A 167 1.53 0.42 1.33
CA GLN A 167 2.74 0.35 2.13
C GLN A 167 3.93 0.19 1.20
N LEU A 168 4.91 1.07 1.34
CA LEU A 168 6.19 1.02 0.66
C LEU A 168 7.21 0.45 1.65
N GLU A 169 7.87 -0.64 1.27
CA GLU A 169 9.09 -1.11 1.94
C GLU A 169 10.26 -0.59 1.13
N ILE A 170 10.95 0.40 1.70
CA ILE A 170 12.04 1.15 1.06
C ILE A 170 13.34 0.68 1.72
N ARG A 171 14.21 0.05 0.95
CA ARG A 171 15.53 -0.41 1.40
C ARG A 171 16.61 0.38 0.67
N MET A 172 17.57 0.89 1.44
CA MET A 172 18.68 1.69 0.93
C MET A 172 19.98 0.95 1.17
N TYR A 173 20.87 0.93 0.17
CA TYR A 173 22.14 0.23 0.19
C TYR A 173 23.29 1.19 -0.06
N ASN A 174 24.40 1.01 0.65
CA ASN A 174 25.60 1.84 0.50
C ASN A 174 26.34 1.53 -0.80
N TYR A 175 26.43 2.51 -1.70
CA TYR A 175 27.14 2.39 -2.97
C TYR A 175 28.34 3.33 -3.08
N ASN A 176 28.80 3.88 -1.94
CA ASN A 176 30.01 4.69 -1.89
C ASN A 176 31.16 4.08 -2.71
N LYS A 177 31.87 4.94 -3.46
CA LYS A 177 32.97 4.49 -4.31
C LYS A 177 33.98 3.64 -3.53
N GLY A 178 34.19 2.40 -4.00
CA GLY A 178 35.09 1.44 -3.38
C GLY A 178 34.42 0.47 -2.41
N ASN A 179 33.14 0.67 -2.09
CA ASN A 179 32.31 -0.33 -1.43
C ASN A 179 31.85 -1.39 -2.45
N THR A 180 32.17 -2.66 -2.19
CA THR A 180 31.76 -3.79 -3.02
C THR A 180 30.76 -4.72 -2.33
N GLN A 181 30.44 -4.45 -1.06
CA GLN A 181 29.52 -5.26 -0.26
C GLN A 181 28.08 -4.78 -0.40
N HIS A 182 27.89 -3.49 -0.68
CA HIS A 182 26.59 -2.88 -0.87
C HIS A 182 25.64 -3.15 0.29
N GLU A 183 26.15 -2.97 1.51
CA GLU A 183 25.38 -3.25 2.72
C GLU A 183 24.12 -2.38 2.83
N GLU A 184 23.05 -2.96 3.40
CA GLU A 184 21.84 -2.22 3.75
C GLU A 184 22.16 -1.20 4.85
N ILE A 185 21.75 0.05 4.64
CA ILE A 185 21.98 1.18 5.56
C ILE A 185 20.68 1.72 6.15
N ALA A 186 19.56 1.48 5.48
CA ALA A 186 18.25 1.83 6.00
C ALA A 186 17.19 0.90 5.42
N CYS A 187 16.19 0.59 6.24
CA CYS A 187 14.97 -0.05 5.82
C CYS A 187 13.76 0.63 6.47
N VAL A 188 12.89 1.20 5.65
CA VAL A 188 11.76 2.03 6.10
C VAL A 188 10.47 1.48 5.52
N MET A 189 9.48 1.31 6.39
CA MET A 189 8.10 1.07 6.01
C MET A 189 7.37 2.41 6.01
N ALA A 190 6.76 2.78 4.89
CA ALA A 190 5.93 3.98 4.77
C ALA A 190 4.53 3.59 4.30
N GLN A 191 3.53 3.84 5.14
CA GLN A 191 2.11 3.62 4.85
C GLN A 191 1.48 4.94 4.43
N VAL A 192 0.84 4.93 3.27
CA VAL A 192 0.30 6.14 2.60
C VAL A 192 -1.04 5.84 1.93
N GLU A 193 -1.87 6.87 1.82
CA GLU A 193 -2.99 6.92 0.88
C GLU A 193 -2.55 7.64 -0.39
N LEU A 194 -2.91 7.08 -1.55
CA LEU A 194 -2.67 7.68 -2.86
C LEU A 194 -3.99 8.18 -3.47
N SER A 195 -3.98 9.30 -4.19
CA SER A 195 -5.15 9.89 -4.89
C SER A 195 -5.01 10.00 -6.41
#